data_AF-A0A6B3H942-F1
#
_entry.id   AF-A0A6B3H942-F1
#
_cell.length_a   1.000
_cell.length_b   1.000
_cell.length_c   1.000
_cell.angle_alpha   90.00
_cell.angle_beta   90.00
_cell.angle_gamma   90.00
#
_symmetry.space_group_name_H-M   'P 1'
#
loop_
_entity.id
_entity.type
_entity.pdbx_description
1 polymer ?
#
loop_
_entity_poly.entity_id
_entity_poly.type
_entity_poly.pdbx_seq_one_letter_code
_entity_poly.pdbx_strand_id
1 'polypeptide(L)' 'ARLVAGIGTPDRGSVTVGSAEAPDAPAARYLVTQEVHLFGGTLADNLRLARPDAGDEQLRHALREAGAGWALDLDA' A
#
# COMPACT_ATOMS: atom_id res chain seq x y z
N ALA A 1 -13.44 4.91 -5.53
CA ALA A 1 -12.02 4.90 -5.97
C ALA A 1 -11.64 3.78 -6.94
N ARG A 2 -12.47 2.74 -7.19
CA ARG A 2 -12.09 1.54 -7.96
C ARG A 2 -11.52 1.80 -9.37
N LEU A 3 -12.14 2.71 -10.13
CA LEU A 3 -11.67 3.09 -11.47
C LEU A 3 -10.31 3.81 -11.42
N VAL A 4 -10.15 4.77 -10.49
CA VAL A 4 -8.88 5.50 -10.28
C VAL A 4 -7.76 4.55 -9.83
N ALA A 5 -8.09 3.55 -9.00
CA ALA A 5 -7.15 2.54 -8.54
C ALA A 5 -6.75 1.52 -9.63
N GLY A 6 -7.41 1.52 -10.80
CA GLY A 6 -7.16 0.54 -11.87
C GLY A 6 -7.74 -0.86 -11.61
N ILE A 7 -8.55 -1.03 -10.56
CA ILE A 7 -9.20 -2.31 -10.22
C ILE A 7 -10.37 -2.61 -11.17
N GLY A 8 -10.87 -1.62 -11.91
CA GLY A 8 -11.89 -1.81 -12.93
C GLY A 8 -11.74 -0.83 -14.09
N THR A 9 -12.42 -1.13 -15.20
CA THR A 9 -12.45 -0.32 -16.42
C THR A 9 -13.73 0.49 -16.52
N PRO A 10 -13.69 1.70 -17.12
CA PRO A 10 -14.91 2.47 -17.38
C PRO A 10 -15.69 1.83 -18.55
N ASP A 11 -17.02 1.78 -18.45
CA ASP A 11 -17.85 1.30 -19.57
C ASP A 11 -17.85 2.26 -20.76
N ARG A 12 -17.66 3.56 -20.49
CA ARG A 12 -17.47 4.64 -21.48
C ARG A 12 -16.57 5.73 -20.90
N GLY A 13 -15.84 6.42 -21.77
CA GLY A 13 -14.89 7.48 -21.39
C GLY A 13 -13.52 6.92 -21.00
N SER A 14 -12.68 7.76 -20.40
CA SER A 14 -11.31 7.40 -20.01
C SER A 14 -10.95 7.92 -18.63
N VAL A 15 -9.96 7.28 -18.00
CA VAL A 15 -9.36 7.70 -16.72
C VAL A 15 -7.87 7.90 -16.94
N THR A 16 -7.40 9.12 -16.70
CA THR A 16 -5.98 9.48 -16.79
C THR A 16 -5.42 9.65 -15.39
N VAL A 17 -4.28 9.01 -15.10
CA VAL A 17 -3.58 9.11 -13.80
C VAL A 17 -2.12 9.43 -14.08
N GLY A 18 -1.67 10.64 -13.70
CA GLY A 18 -0.36 11.14 -14.12
C GLY A 18 -0.32 11.40 -15.64
N SER A 19 0.74 10.96 -16.31
CA SER A 19 0.91 11.08 -17.77
C SER A 19 0.50 9.83 -18.55
N ALA A 20 -0.10 8.84 -17.90
CA ALA A 20 -0.47 7.57 -18.51
C ALA A 20 -2.00 7.34 -18.48
N GLU A 21 -2.53 6.76 -19.55
CA GLU A 21 -3.92 6.30 -19.62
C GLU A 21 -4.08 4.99 -18.82
N ALA A 22 -5.16 4.85 -18.05
CA ALA A 22 -5.49 3.57 -17.42
C ALA A 22 -6.10 2.62 -18.49
N PRO A 23 -5.70 1.34 -18.57
CA PRO A 23 -5.13 0.53 -17.49
C PRO A 23 -3.59 0.37 -17.53
N ASP A 24 -2.92 0.81 -18.59
CA ASP A 24 -1.50 0.50 -18.87
C ASP A 24 -0.47 1.35 -18.09
N ALA A 25 -0.90 2.14 -17.11
CA ALA A 25 0.04 2.90 -16.29
C ALA A 25 0.72 1.98 -15.25
N PRO A 26 2.03 1.70 -15.36
CA PRO A 26 2.77 0.91 -14.37
C PRO A 26 3.05 1.69 -13.08
N ALA A 27 2.42 2.86 -12.89
CA ALA A 27 2.52 3.60 -11.64
C ALA A 27 1.95 2.72 -10.52
N ALA A 28 2.77 2.42 -9.51
CA ALA A 28 2.37 1.66 -8.34
C ALA A 28 1.22 2.39 -7.63
N ARG A 29 -0.02 2.02 -7.97
CA ARG A 29 -1.24 2.53 -7.36
C ARG A 29 -1.52 1.68 -6.13
N TYR A 30 -1.52 2.31 -4.97
CA TYR A 30 -1.89 1.65 -3.72
C TYR A 30 -3.26 2.16 -3.27
N LEU A 31 -4.19 1.26 -3.03
CA LEU A 31 -5.49 1.57 -2.46
C LEU A 31 -5.47 1.22 -0.98
N VAL A 32 -5.65 2.21 -0.11
CA VAL A 32 -5.92 1.99 1.31
C VAL A 32 -7.44 1.89 1.48
N THR A 33 -7.93 0.70 1.83
CA THR A 33 -9.35 0.46 2.05
C THR A 33 -9.80 1.04 3.40
N GLN A 34 -11.10 1.32 3.52
CA GLN A 34 -11.69 1.75 4.81
C GLN A 34 -11.87 0.57 5.78
N GLU A 35 -11.91 -0.65 5.27
CA GLU A 35 -11.93 -1.87 6.06
C GLU A 35 -10.50 -2.36 6.32
N VAL A 36 -10.16 -2.51 7.59
CA VAL A 36 -8.86 -3.03 8.02
C VAL A 36 -8.84 -4.54 7.87
N HIS A 37 -7.87 -5.04 7.12
CA HIS A 37 -7.58 -6.46 6.99
C HIS A 37 -6.22 -6.74 7.64
N LEU A 38 -6.21 -7.48 8.75
CA LEU A 38 -4.98 -7.95 9.38
C LEU A 38 -4.77 -9.43 9.02
N PHE A 39 -3.59 -9.76 8.52
CA PHE A 39 -3.20 -11.15 8.33
C PHE A 39 -2.58 -11.68 9.63
N GLY A 40 -2.90 -12.93 9.98
CA GLY A 40 -2.26 -13.59 11.11
C GLY A 40 -0.74 -13.65 10.91
N GLY A 41 0.01 -13.19 11.90
CA GLY A 41 1.47 -13.06 11.82
C GLY A 41 1.98 -11.85 12.58
N THR A 42 3.27 -11.57 12.45
CA THR A 42 3.88 -10.38 13.04
C THR A 42 3.52 -9.12 12.24
N LEU A 43 3.72 -7.94 12.86
CA LEU A 43 3.67 -6.66 12.14
C LEU A 43 4.65 -6.65 10.96
N ALA A 44 5.83 -7.25 11.14
CA ALA A 44 6.85 -7.34 10.09
C ALA A 44 6.38 -8.22 8.90
N ASP A 45 5.69 -9.32 9.17
CA ASP A 45 5.11 -10.18 8.12
C ASP A 45 4.08 -9.41 7.28
N ASN A 46 3.20 -8.65 7.94
CA ASN A 46 2.19 -7.83 7.27
C ASN A 46 2.83 -6.73 6.40
N LEU A 47 3.88 -6.05 6.87
CA LEU A 47 4.57 -5.03 6.08
C LEU A 47 5.31 -5.61 4.86
N ARG A 48 5.88 -6.81 4.99
CA ARG A 48 6.58 -7.50 3.89
C ARG A 48 5.67 -7.97 2.76
N LEU A 49 4.35 -7.99 2.96
CA LEU A 49 3.39 -8.22 1.86
C LEU A 49 3.52 -7.15 0.75
N ALA A 50 3.87 -5.91 1.10
CA ALA A 50 4.10 -4.84 0.13
C ALA A 50 5.50 -4.91 -0.52
N ARG A 51 6.50 -5.42 0.22
CA ARG A 51 7.89 -5.54 -0.23
C ARG A 51 8.59 -6.72 0.48
N PRO A 52 8.62 -7.92 -0.12
CA PRO A 52 9.10 -9.14 0.55
C PRO A 52 10.54 -9.06 1.06
N ASP A 53 11.41 -8.39 0.31
CA ASP A 53 12.85 -8.28 0.63
C ASP A 53 13.17 -7.10 1.56
N ALA A 54 12.17 -6.45 2.16
CA ALA A 54 12.40 -5.32 3.06
C ALA A 54 13.09 -5.78 4.36
N GLY A 55 14.27 -5.20 4.61
CA GLY A 55 15.01 -5.39 5.85
C GLY A 55 14.40 -4.60 7.01
N ASP A 56 14.73 -4.98 8.24
CA ASP A 56 14.10 -4.42 9.45
C ASP A 56 14.22 -2.90 9.55
N GLU A 57 15.36 -2.31 9.14
CA GLU A 57 15.52 -0.85 9.19
C GLU A 57 14.56 -0.13 8.24
N GLN A 58 14.29 -0.72 7.07
CA GLN A 58 13.31 -0.18 6.13
C GLN A 58 11.89 -0.26 6.70
N LEU A 59 11.59 -1.32 7.45
CA LEU A 59 10.30 -1.46 8.14
C LEU A 59 10.15 -0.42 9.26
N ARG A 60 11.17 -0.25 10.11
CA ARG A 60 11.18 0.78 11.17
C ARG A 60 11.06 2.19 10.60
N HIS A 61 11.73 2.47 9.48
CA HIS A 61 11.60 3.73 8.77
C HIS A 61 10.16 3.94 8.26
N ALA A 62 9.58 2.93 7.60
CA ALA A 62 8.20 3.00 7.10
C ALA A 62 7.18 3.23 8.23
N LEU A 63 7.35 2.59 9.38
CA LEU A 63 6.50 2.81 10.55
C LEU A 63 6.60 4.25 11.06
N ARG A 64 7.80 4.83 11.13
CA ARG A 64 7.98 6.24 11.52
C ARG A 64 7.30 7.20 10.55
N GLU A 65 7.49 7.00 9.24
CA GLU A 65 6.85 7.81 8.19
C GLU A 65 5.32 7.73 8.25
N ALA A 66 4.77 6.56 8.60
CA ALA A 66 3.34 6.35 8.75
C ALA A 66 2.76 6.90 10.07
N GLY A 67 3.58 7.52 10.93
CA GLY A 67 3.17 7.95 12.27
C GLY A 67 2.95 6.79 13.25
N ALA A 68 3.38 5.59 12.89
CA ALA A 68 3.28 4.36 13.67
C ALA A 68 4.55 4.04 14.48
N GLY A 69 5.36 5.06 14.81
CA GLY A 69 6.60 4.89 15.57
C GLY A 69 6.38 4.24 16.96
N TRP A 70 5.22 4.46 17.56
CA TRP A 70 4.79 3.85 18.83
C TRP A 70 4.83 2.31 18.81
N ALA A 71 4.70 1.69 17.63
CA ALA A 71 4.71 0.24 17.51
C ALA A 71 6.10 -0.37 17.81
N LEU A 72 7.16 0.44 17.75
CA LEU A 72 8.52 0.01 18.04
C LEU A 72 8.79 -0.12 19.55
N ASP A 73 7.93 0.46 20.38
CA ASP A 73 8.08 0.50 21.84
C ASP A 73 7.21 -0.55 22.55
N LEU A 74 6.40 -1.32 21.82
CA LEU A 74 5.42 -2.26 22.39
C LEU A 74 6.02 -3.48 23.10
N ASP A 75 7.29 -3.77 22.85
CA ASP A 75 8.02 -4.90 23.44
C ASP A 75 9.13 -4.44 24.42
N ALA A 76 9.07 -3.19 24.89
CA ALA A 76 9.98 -2.62 25.91
C ALA A 76 9.44 -2.76 27.34
#